data_AF-A0A2U1LLI6-F1
#
_entry.id   AF-A0A2U1LLI6-F1
#
_cell.length_a   1.000
_cell.length_b   1.000
_cell.length_c   1.000
_cell.angle_alpha   90.00
_cell.angle_beta   90.00
_cell.angle_gamma   90.00
#
_symmetry.space_group_name_H-M   'P 1'
#
loop_
_entity.id
_entity.type
_entity.pdbx_description
1 polymer ?
#
loop_
_entity_poly.entity_id
_entity_poly.type
_entity_poly.pdbx_seq_one_letter_code
_entity_poly.pdbx_strand_id
1 'polypeptide(L)'
;MEGGSMDYNVSGLSVIGNHATSSKQILWLVSVFGGVLMCKIAYDVTGVISPLFYKGFNKFNNTQKLEWKNRGFSTFHALFAAVGSLYFLVFSDVFDESNQKELIINRSSAPSDILLGMSIGYFFTDLAMIIWTYPTLGGVEYFFHHGLSLFAIIQSLISGQVQFYILIVLFTEITTPFVNLRWYLDVANKKTSALYMLNGLAMFVGWLVMSIIP
;
A
#
# COMPACT_ATOMS: atom_id res chain seq x y z
N MET A 1 32.94 19.70 51.11
CA MET A 1 33.29 19.26 49.74
C MET A 1 32.28 18.21 49.35
N GLU A 2 31.15 18.60 48.78
CA GLU A 2 30.22 17.68 48.13
C GLU A 2 30.37 17.90 46.63
N GLY A 3 30.88 16.88 45.95
CA GLY A 3 31.04 16.87 44.50
C GLY A 3 29.69 16.67 43.84
N GLY A 4 29.23 17.69 43.11
CA GLY A 4 28.11 17.54 42.19
C GLY A 4 28.51 16.66 41.01
N SER A 5 28.05 15.41 40.99
CA SER A 5 28.04 14.59 39.77
C SER A 5 26.98 15.18 38.83
N MET A 6 27.43 15.99 37.87
CA MET A 6 26.56 16.67 36.91
C MET A 6 25.82 15.68 35.99
N ASP A 7 24.51 15.91 35.84
CA ASP A 7 23.50 15.21 35.02
C ASP A 7 23.73 15.27 33.48
N TYR A 8 24.98 15.32 33.00
CA TYR A 8 25.27 15.47 31.56
C TYR A 8 24.84 14.25 30.71
N ASN A 9 24.81 13.05 31.31
CA ASN A 9 24.39 11.85 30.57
C ASN A 9 22.88 11.81 30.29
N VAL A 10 22.06 12.41 31.15
CA VAL A 10 20.59 12.43 31.00
C VAL A 10 20.17 13.45 29.94
N SER A 11 20.83 14.60 29.88
CA SER A 11 20.59 15.62 28.86
C SER A 11 21.02 15.17 27.46
N GLY A 12 22.16 14.47 27.33
CA GLY A 12 22.59 13.90 26.05
C GLY A 12 21.64 12.82 25.52
N LEU A 13 21.21 11.88 26.37
CA LEU A 13 20.32 10.78 25.97
C LEU A 13 18.93 11.29 25.55
N SER A 14 18.40 12.29 26.26
CA SER A 14 17.12 12.92 25.94
C SER A 14 17.16 13.72 24.63
N VAL A 15 18.25 14.45 24.36
CA VAL A 15 18.44 15.15 23.07
C VAL A 15 18.52 14.15 21.92
N ILE A 16 19.28 13.06 22.06
CA ILE A 16 19.38 11.99 21.05
C ILE A 16 18.02 11.33 20.83
N GLY A 17 17.29 10.99 21.90
CA GLY A 17 15.96 10.39 21.82
C GLY A 17 14.93 11.29 21.11
N ASN A 18 14.95 12.59 21.41
CA ASN A 18 14.11 13.58 20.74
C ASN A 18 14.45 13.72 19.25
N HIS A 19 15.74 13.77 18.89
CA HIS A 19 16.17 13.82 17.50
C HIS A 19 15.80 12.55 16.72
N ALA A 20 16.01 11.37 17.29
CA ALA A 20 15.64 10.11 16.66
C ALA A 20 14.12 10.01 16.43
N THR A 21 13.32 10.43 17.40
CA THR A 21 11.85 10.47 17.30
C THR A 21 11.40 11.45 16.20
N SER A 22 11.99 12.65 16.17
CA SER A 22 11.71 13.64 15.13
C SER A 22 12.09 13.14 13.73
N SER A 23 13.25 12.48 13.59
CA SER A 23 13.68 11.87 12.33
C SER A 23 12.70 10.81 11.85
N LYS A 24 12.14 10.00 12.76
CA LYS A 24 11.15 8.96 12.43
C LYS A 24 9.83 9.57 11.96
N GLN A 25 9.34 10.61 12.63
CA GLN A 25 8.13 11.33 12.22
C GLN A 25 8.28 12.00 10.84
N ILE A 26 9.43 12.62 10.58
CA ILE A 26 9.74 13.20 9.26
C ILE A 26 9.74 12.10 8.19
N LEU A 27 10.37 10.95 8.46
CA LEU A 27 10.37 9.81 7.54
C LEU A 27 8.95 9.34 7.20
N TRP A 28 8.09 9.20 8.21
CA TRP A 28 6.70 8.80 8.02
C TRP A 28 5.93 9.80 7.17
N LEU A 29 6.03 11.10 7.47
CA LEU A 29 5.35 12.15 6.71
C LEU A 29 5.82 12.21 5.25
N VAL A 30 7.13 12.12 5.02
CA VAL A 30 7.71 12.09 3.68
C VAL A 30 7.24 10.85 2.91
N SER A 31 7.15 9.70 3.58
CA SER A 31 6.68 8.45 2.96
C SER A 31 5.19 8.53 2.59
N VAL A 32 4.34 9.08 3.47
CA VAL A 32 2.92 9.32 3.17
C VAL A 32 2.76 10.25 1.98
N PHE A 33 3.49 11.37 1.97
CA PHE A 33 3.48 12.30 0.85
C PHE A 33 3.98 11.65 -0.45
N GLY A 34 5.03 10.81 -0.35
CA GLY A 34 5.52 10.00 -1.46
C GLY A 34 4.45 9.07 -2.04
N GLY A 35 3.63 8.46 -1.17
CA GLY A 35 2.50 7.62 -1.58
C GLY A 35 1.45 8.41 -2.35
N VAL A 36 1.08 9.60 -1.87
CA VAL A 36 0.14 10.50 -2.57
C VAL A 36 0.71 10.94 -3.93
N LEU A 37 1.99 11.30 -3.97
CA LEU A 37 2.66 11.70 -5.22
C LEU A 37 2.71 10.53 -6.22
N MET A 38 3.03 9.32 -5.75
CA MET A 38 3.00 8.10 -6.54
C MET A 38 1.61 7.88 -7.16
N CYS A 39 0.54 8.01 -6.37
CA CYS A 39 -0.83 7.93 -6.89
C CYS A 39 -1.09 8.93 -8.01
N LYS A 40 -0.70 10.20 -7.81
CA LYS A 40 -0.88 11.24 -8.83
C LYS A 40 -0.13 10.93 -10.12
N ILE A 41 1.14 10.55 -10.01
CA ILE A 41 1.98 10.19 -11.16
C ILE A 41 1.38 9.00 -11.90
N ALA A 42 1.08 7.91 -11.20
CA ALA A 42 0.53 6.71 -11.83
C ALA A 42 -0.85 6.96 -12.46
N TYR A 43 -1.70 7.80 -11.85
CA TYR A 43 -2.98 8.22 -12.41
C TYR A 43 -2.80 8.99 -13.74
N ASP A 44 -1.87 9.94 -13.78
CA ASP A 44 -1.59 10.74 -14.98
C ASP A 44 -0.93 9.89 -16.08
N VAL A 45 0.08 9.10 -15.73
CA VAL A 45 0.75 8.17 -16.64
C VAL A 45 -0.25 7.21 -17.25
N THR A 46 -1.15 6.63 -16.44
CA THR A 46 -2.24 5.77 -16.94
C THR A 46 -3.06 6.52 -17.99
N GLY A 47 -3.43 7.76 -17.74
CA GLY A 47 -4.18 8.57 -18.71
C GLY A 47 -3.42 8.82 -20.02
N VAL A 48 -2.11 9.07 -19.94
CA VAL A 48 -1.26 9.34 -21.11
C VAL A 48 -1.04 8.09 -21.95
N ILE A 49 -0.81 6.93 -21.33
CA ILE A 49 -0.49 5.69 -22.05
C ILE A 49 -1.74 4.95 -22.55
N SER A 50 -2.91 5.16 -21.92
CA SER A 50 -4.15 4.42 -22.24
C SER A 50 -4.57 4.45 -23.72
N PRO A 51 -4.49 5.58 -24.45
CA PRO A 51 -4.79 5.61 -25.89
C PRO A 51 -3.92 4.68 -26.75
N LEU A 52 -2.70 4.35 -26.30
CA LEU A 52 -1.78 3.46 -27.00
C LEU A 52 -2.24 2.00 -26.93
N PHE A 53 -2.82 1.59 -25.80
CA PHE A 53 -3.31 0.23 -25.58
C PHE A 53 -4.77 0.05 -26.00
N TYR A 54 -5.60 1.09 -25.85
CA TYR A 54 -7.01 1.05 -26.18
C TYR A 54 -7.50 2.39 -26.75
N LYS A 55 -7.66 2.45 -28.07
CA LYS A 55 -8.16 3.65 -28.79
C LYS A 55 -9.54 4.10 -28.30
N GLY A 56 -10.36 3.20 -27.74
CA GLY A 56 -11.67 3.53 -27.19
C GLY A 56 -11.60 4.45 -25.96
N PHE A 57 -10.46 4.54 -25.28
CA PHE A 57 -10.24 5.44 -24.15
C PHE A 57 -10.55 6.91 -24.49
N ASN A 58 -10.21 7.35 -25.71
CA ASN A 58 -10.48 8.72 -26.14
C ASN A 58 -11.96 9.07 -26.20
N LYS A 59 -12.83 8.06 -26.38
CA LYS A 59 -14.28 8.19 -26.48
C LYS A 59 -14.99 8.14 -25.13
N PHE A 60 -14.29 7.81 -24.05
CA PHE A 60 -14.87 7.75 -22.72
C PHE A 60 -15.29 9.14 -22.22
N ASN A 61 -16.40 9.16 -21.47
CA ASN A 61 -16.77 10.33 -20.68
C ASN A 61 -15.81 10.53 -19.48
N ASN A 62 -15.95 11.64 -18.77
CA ASN A 62 -15.04 11.99 -17.66
C ASN A 62 -15.07 10.95 -16.53
N THR A 63 -16.25 10.41 -16.21
CA THR A 63 -16.44 9.39 -15.17
C THR A 63 -15.73 8.08 -15.52
N GLN A 64 -15.86 7.61 -16.75
CA GLN A 64 -15.17 6.42 -17.25
C GLN A 64 -13.66 6.60 -17.31
N LYS A 65 -13.18 7.78 -17.74
CA LYS A 65 -11.74 8.09 -17.70
C LYS A 65 -11.22 8.13 -16.27
N LEU A 66 -12.01 8.65 -15.33
CA LEU A 66 -11.65 8.68 -13.92
C LEU A 66 -11.51 7.26 -13.37
N GLU A 67 -12.52 6.40 -13.52
CA GLU A 67 -12.45 5.00 -13.05
C GLU A 67 -11.29 4.25 -13.72
N TRP A 68 -11.13 4.40 -15.04
CA TRP A 68 -10.03 3.77 -15.78
C TRP A 68 -8.66 4.15 -15.23
N LYS A 69 -8.44 5.45 -14.97
CA LYS A 69 -7.19 5.95 -14.41
C LYS A 69 -7.01 5.56 -12.93
N ASN A 70 -8.11 5.48 -12.17
CA ASN A 70 -8.11 5.04 -10.77
C ASN A 70 -7.56 3.61 -10.65
N ARG A 71 -8.09 2.72 -11.49
CA ARG A 71 -7.63 1.33 -11.59
C ARG A 71 -6.16 1.21 -12.01
N GLY A 72 -5.63 2.20 -12.71
CA GLY A 72 -4.24 2.22 -13.14
C GLY A 72 -3.29 2.44 -11.97
N PHE A 73 -3.55 3.45 -11.14
CA PHE A 73 -2.68 3.68 -9.99
C PHE A 73 -2.90 2.67 -8.86
N SER A 74 -4.11 2.12 -8.67
CA SER A 74 -4.30 1.01 -7.71
C SER A 74 -3.55 -0.25 -8.15
N THR A 75 -3.49 -0.53 -9.45
CA THR A 75 -2.61 -1.59 -9.99
C THR A 75 -1.13 -1.31 -9.67
N PHE A 76 -0.68 -0.06 -9.79
CA PHE A 76 0.71 0.30 -9.49
C PHE A 76 1.03 0.12 -8.00
N HIS A 77 0.18 0.63 -7.11
CA HIS A 77 0.36 0.46 -5.66
C HIS A 77 0.35 -1.02 -5.29
N ALA A 78 -0.61 -1.79 -5.79
CA ALA A 78 -0.72 -3.21 -5.48
C ALA A 78 0.55 -4.00 -5.83
N LEU A 79 1.17 -3.72 -6.98
CA LEU A 79 2.45 -4.33 -7.36
C LEU A 79 3.59 -3.87 -6.44
N PHE A 80 3.66 -2.58 -6.13
CA PHE A 80 4.65 -2.02 -5.21
C PHE A 80 4.53 -2.65 -3.80
N ALA A 81 3.31 -2.70 -3.25
CA ALA A 81 3.00 -3.25 -1.95
C ALA A 81 3.29 -4.75 -1.89
N ALA A 82 2.92 -5.50 -2.92
CA ALA A 82 3.18 -6.94 -2.98
C ALA A 82 4.67 -7.26 -3.07
N VAL A 83 5.43 -6.56 -3.93
CA VAL A 83 6.88 -6.77 -4.04
C VAL A 83 7.59 -6.38 -2.76
N GLY A 84 7.26 -5.22 -2.19
CA GLY A 84 7.82 -4.77 -0.92
C GLY A 84 7.50 -5.73 0.22
N SER A 85 6.25 -6.20 0.32
CA SER A 85 5.83 -7.15 1.36
C SER A 85 6.53 -8.50 1.20
N LEU A 86 6.63 -9.03 -0.02
CA LEU A 86 7.37 -10.26 -0.29
C LEU A 86 8.83 -10.14 0.14
N TYR A 87 9.47 -9.00 -0.15
CA TYR A 87 10.83 -8.72 0.31
C TYR A 87 10.95 -8.84 1.84
N PHE A 88 10.08 -8.17 2.59
CA PHE A 88 10.15 -8.22 4.05
C PHE A 88 9.78 -9.58 4.64
N LEU A 89 8.79 -10.26 4.07
CA LEU A 89 8.29 -11.53 4.59
C LEU A 89 9.24 -12.70 4.31
N VAL A 90 10.01 -12.66 3.21
CA VAL A 90 10.80 -13.83 2.76
C VAL A 90 12.30 -13.57 2.76
N PHE A 91 12.74 -12.36 2.43
CA PHE A 91 14.15 -12.07 2.16
C PHE A 91 14.83 -11.20 3.22
N SER A 92 14.06 -10.43 3.99
CA SER A 92 14.57 -9.56 5.04
C SER A 92 14.81 -10.32 6.35
N ASP A 93 15.81 -9.89 7.12
CA ASP A 93 16.12 -10.38 8.46
C ASP A 93 15.22 -9.78 9.56
N VAL A 94 14.44 -8.74 9.22
CA VAL A 94 13.55 -8.03 10.17
C VAL A 94 12.60 -8.98 10.90
N PHE A 95 12.08 -10.00 10.22
CA PHE A 95 11.11 -10.95 10.79
C PHE A 95 11.67 -12.37 10.95
N ASP A 96 12.99 -12.54 10.92
CA ASP A 96 13.63 -13.85 11.10
C ASP A 96 13.40 -14.41 12.52
N GLU A 97 12.75 -15.58 12.62
CA GLU A 97 12.47 -16.26 13.89
C GLU A 97 13.73 -16.66 14.66
N SER A 98 14.87 -16.85 13.97
CA SER A 98 16.16 -17.15 14.60
C SER A 98 16.64 -16.02 15.52
N ASN A 99 16.14 -14.80 15.31
CA ASN A 99 16.45 -13.63 16.12
C ASN A 99 15.58 -13.58 17.38
N GLN A 100 15.92 -14.38 18.40
CA GLN A 100 15.10 -14.61 19.60
C GLN A 100 14.98 -13.43 20.59
N LYS A 101 15.44 -12.23 20.26
CA LYS A 101 15.50 -11.09 21.19
C LYS A 101 14.16 -10.37 21.38
N GLU A 102 13.28 -10.41 20.38
CA GLU A 102 12.03 -9.65 20.36
C GLU A 102 10.91 -10.46 19.69
N LEU A 103 9.66 -10.35 20.17
CA LEU A 103 8.51 -10.98 19.53
C LEU A 103 8.30 -10.43 18.11
N ILE A 104 7.92 -11.27 17.14
CA ILE A 104 7.70 -10.87 15.75
C ILE A 104 6.74 -9.66 15.60
N ILE A 105 5.78 -9.56 16.52
CA ILE A 105 4.79 -8.47 16.57
C ILE A 105 5.37 -7.12 16.98
N ASN A 106 6.57 -7.04 17.55
CA ASN A 106 7.17 -5.78 17.98
C ASN A 106 8.29 -5.33 17.04
N ARG A 107 8.50 -6.04 15.92
CA ARG A 107 9.59 -5.76 14.99
C ARG A 107 9.13 -4.81 13.89
N SER A 108 9.96 -3.81 13.64
CA SER A 108 9.81 -2.84 12.56
C SER A 108 11.18 -2.34 12.11
N SER A 109 11.24 -1.72 10.93
CA SER A 109 12.45 -1.16 10.36
C SER A 109 12.12 0.14 9.62
N ALA A 110 13.09 1.04 9.46
CA ALA A 110 12.85 2.26 8.67
C ALA A 110 12.37 1.96 7.22
N PRO A 111 12.92 0.96 6.51
CA PRO A 111 12.40 0.56 5.20
C PRO A 111 10.95 0.02 5.22
N SER A 112 10.57 -0.77 6.23
CA SER A 112 9.18 -1.25 6.34
C SER A 112 8.22 -0.11 6.73
N ASP A 113 8.66 0.84 7.56
CA ASP A 113 7.93 2.07 7.86
C ASP A 113 7.68 2.91 6.59
N ILE A 114 8.65 2.99 5.67
CA ILE A 114 8.48 3.68 4.38
C ILE A 114 7.41 2.99 3.54
N LEU A 115 7.44 1.65 3.44
CA LEU A 115 6.45 0.87 2.69
C LEU A 115 5.03 1.08 3.24
N LEU A 116 4.87 1.06 4.57
CA LEU A 116 3.61 1.32 5.25
C LEU A 116 3.18 2.78 5.04
N GLY A 117 4.08 3.75 5.18
CA GLY A 117 3.81 5.17 4.95
C GLY A 117 3.33 5.45 3.52
N MET A 118 4.03 4.92 2.51
CA MET A 118 3.61 4.99 1.11
C MET A 118 2.22 4.37 0.90
N SER A 119 1.93 3.25 1.57
CA SER A 119 0.62 2.60 1.52
C SER A 119 -0.48 3.42 2.20
N ILE A 120 -0.21 4.11 3.30
CA ILE A 120 -1.14 5.07 3.91
C ILE A 120 -1.49 6.18 2.92
N GLY A 121 -0.49 6.75 2.24
CA GLY A 121 -0.70 7.76 1.21
C GLY A 121 -1.61 7.27 0.08
N TYR A 122 -1.44 6.02 -0.34
CA TYR A 122 -2.32 5.35 -1.31
C TYR A 122 -3.75 5.17 -0.79
N PHE A 123 -3.93 4.49 0.35
CA PHE A 123 -5.25 4.18 0.89
C PHE A 123 -6.05 5.46 1.21
N PHE A 124 -5.36 6.51 1.68
CA PHE A 124 -5.97 7.83 1.87
C PHE A 124 -6.44 8.43 0.54
N THR A 125 -5.58 8.42 -0.49
CA THR A 125 -5.91 8.98 -1.80
C THR A 125 -7.07 8.24 -2.46
N ASP A 126 -7.08 6.91 -2.41
CA ASP A 126 -8.14 6.10 -3.02
C ASP A 126 -9.46 6.22 -2.25
N LEU A 127 -9.42 6.21 -0.91
CA LEU A 127 -10.60 6.45 -0.08
C LEU A 127 -11.20 7.84 -0.34
N ALA A 128 -10.37 8.88 -0.48
CA ALA A 128 -10.84 10.22 -0.81
C ALA A 128 -11.55 10.25 -2.18
N MET A 129 -11.02 9.54 -3.18
CA MET A 129 -11.67 9.43 -4.49
C MET A 129 -12.95 8.61 -4.45
N ILE A 130 -12.99 7.51 -3.70
CA ILE A 130 -14.21 6.70 -3.49
C ILE A 130 -15.32 7.58 -2.91
N ILE A 131 -15.02 8.36 -1.86
CA ILE A 131 -15.99 9.26 -1.22
C ILE A 131 -16.43 10.36 -2.19
N TRP A 132 -15.49 10.99 -2.88
CA TRP A 132 -15.77 12.13 -3.77
C TRP A 132 -16.60 11.74 -5.00
N THR A 133 -16.40 10.52 -5.50
CA THR A 133 -17.01 10.05 -6.75
C THR A 133 -18.09 8.99 -6.54
N TYR A 134 -18.47 8.74 -5.28
CA TYR A 134 -19.45 7.71 -4.92
C TYR A 134 -20.74 7.87 -5.74
N PRO A 135 -21.28 6.78 -6.33
CA PRO A 135 -20.87 5.37 -6.25
C PRO A 135 -20.01 4.87 -7.43
N THR A 136 -19.27 5.75 -8.11
CA THR A 136 -18.56 5.41 -9.36
C THR A 136 -17.47 4.36 -9.20
N LEU A 137 -16.63 4.48 -8.17
CA LEU A 137 -15.43 3.66 -8.01
C LEU A 137 -15.66 2.35 -7.24
N GLY A 138 -16.86 2.17 -6.68
CA GLY A 138 -17.20 1.04 -5.81
C GLY A 138 -18.41 1.37 -4.93
N GLY A 139 -18.92 0.35 -4.26
CA GLY A 139 -19.98 0.54 -3.27
C GLY A 139 -19.43 0.74 -1.85
N VAL A 140 -20.25 0.41 -0.86
CA VAL A 140 -19.97 0.64 0.57
C VAL A 140 -18.88 -0.29 1.13
N GLU A 141 -18.77 -1.48 0.57
CA GLU A 141 -17.70 -2.47 0.77
C GLU A 141 -16.32 -1.86 0.55
N TYR A 142 -16.12 -1.14 -0.56
CA TYR A 142 -14.83 -0.48 -0.85
C TYR A 142 -14.50 0.61 0.17
N PHE A 143 -15.50 1.35 0.63
CA PHE A 143 -15.33 2.35 1.69
C PHE A 143 -14.85 1.71 3.00
N PHE A 144 -15.51 0.63 3.45
CA PHE A 144 -15.11 -0.07 4.67
C PHE A 144 -13.76 -0.76 4.51
N HIS A 145 -13.51 -1.40 3.37
CA HIS A 145 -12.23 -2.06 3.09
C HIS A 145 -11.07 -1.06 3.16
N HIS A 146 -11.15 0.06 2.42
CA HIS A 146 -10.08 1.07 2.42
C HIS A 146 -9.97 1.80 3.76
N GLY A 147 -11.09 2.09 4.43
CA GLY A 147 -11.10 2.73 5.74
C GLY A 147 -10.47 1.87 6.83
N LEU A 148 -10.81 0.57 6.88
CA LEU A 148 -10.24 -0.38 7.84
C LEU A 148 -8.76 -0.64 7.56
N SER A 149 -8.37 -0.81 6.29
CA SER A 149 -6.96 -0.96 5.90
C SER A 149 -6.16 0.28 6.29
N LEU A 150 -6.65 1.48 5.99
CA LEU A 150 -6.00 2.73 6.36
C LEU A 150 -5.79 2.83 7.88
N PHE A 151 -6.84 2.54 8.65
CA PHE A 151 -6.77 2.55 10.11
C PHE A 151 -5.74 1.54 10.64
N ALA A 152 -5.77 0.30 10.16
CA ALA A 152 -4.85 -0.76 10.60
C ALA A 152 -3.38 -0.41 10.31
N ILE A 153 -3.10 0.10 9.11
CA ILE A 153 -1.73 0.48 8.71
C ILE A 153 -1.23 1.66 9.54
N ILE A 154 -2.07 2.68 9.79
CA ILE A 154 -1.71 3.82 10.66
C ILE A 154 -1.39 3.34 12.08
N GLN A 155 -2.23 2.47 12.65
CA GLN A 155 -1.98 1.94 13.99
C GLN A 155 -0.68 1.15 14.06
N SER A 156 -0.40 0.30 13.07
CA SER A 156 0.85 -0.45 12.98
C SER A 156 2.08 0.44 12.82
N LEU A 157 1.99 1.51 12.02
CA LEU A 157 3.09 2.46 11.84
C LEU A 157 3.38 3.24 13.12
N ILE A 158 2.35 3.78 13.78
CA ILE A 158 2.51 4.59 15.00
C ILE A 158 3.00 3.74 16.18
N SER A 159 2.43 2.55 16.37
CA SER A 159 2.85 1.64 17.45
C SER A 159 4.21 1.00 17.19
N GLY A 160 4.63 0.89 15.91
CA GLY A 160 5.78 0.08 15.52
C GLY A 160 5.54 -1.43 15.68
N GLN A 161 4.28 -1.84 15.88
CA GLN A 161 3.88 -3.21 16.15
C GLN A 161 3.08 -3.80 14.98
N VAL A 162 2.93 -5.13 14.98
CA VAL A 162 2.13 -5.95 14.06
C VAL A 162 2.43 -5.76 12.56
N GLN A 163 3.59 -5.19 12.21
CA GLN A 163 3.96 -4.94 10.82
C GLN A 163 4.01 -6.23 9.99
N PHE A 164 4.46 -7.34 10.56
CA PHE A 164 4.46 -8.65 9.89
C PHE A 164 3.08 -9.00 9.28
N TYR A 165 2.01 -8.85 10.08
CA TYR A 165 0.65 -9.15 9.63
C TYR A 165 0.12 -8.11 8.64
N ILE A 166 0.47 -6.83 8.82
CA ILE A 166 0.14 -5.79 7.83
C ILE A 166 0.78 -6.09 6.48
N LEU A 167 2.02 -6.58 6.47
CA LEU A 167 2.71 -6.96 5.25
C LEU A 167 2.07 -8.19 4.59
N ILE A 168 1.58 -9.17 5.36
CA ILE A 168 0.78 -10.28 4.80
C ILE A 168 -0.48 -9.75 4.11
N VAL A 169 -1.21 -8.84 4.77
CA VAL A 169 -2.40 -8.21 4.18
C VAL A 169 -2.05 -7.42 2.92
N LEU A 170 -1.00 -6.59 2.96
CA LEU A 170 -0.52 -5.83 1.80
C LEU A 170 -0.03 -6.74 0.66
N PHE A 171 0.49 -7.93 0.96
CA PHE A 171 0.86 -8.90 -0.07
C PHE A 171 -0.38 -9.44 -0.83
N THR A 172 -1.54 -9.54 -0.16
CA THR A 172 -2.78 -10.03 -0.80
C THR A 172 -3.31 -9.09 -1.91
N GLU A 173 -2.88 -7.82 -1.91
CA GLU A 173 -3.14 -6.85 -2.98
C GLU A 173 -2.57 -7.31 -4.34
N ILE A 174 -1.69 -8.31 -4.40
CA ILE A 174 -1.22 -8.90 -5.66
C ILE A 174 -2.36 -9.41 -6.56
N THR A 175 -3.56 -9.62 -5.99
CA THR A 175 -4.78 -9.97 -6.75
C THR A 175 -5.42 -8.76 -7.46
N THR A 176 -5.21 -7.53 -6.98
CA THR A 176 -5.77 -6.27 -7.51
C THR A 176 -5.44 -6.01 -8.98
N PRO A 177 -4.19 -6.20 -9.48
CA PRO A 177 -3.88 -6.10 -10.90
C PRO A 177 -4.75 -7.00 -11.78
N PHE A 178 -5.10 -8.20 -11.32
CA PHE A 178 -5.95 -9.12 -12.07
C PHE A 178 -7.41 -8.69 -12.07
N VAL A 179 -7.92 -8.16 -10.94
CA VAL A 179 -9.26 -7.55 -10.86
C VAL A 179 -9.37 -6.39 -11.86
N ASN A 180 -8.37 -5.49 -11.86
CA ASN A 180 -8.33 -4.34 -12.75
C ASN A 180 -8.17 -4.72 -14.22
N LEU A 181 -7.31 -5.70 -14.54
CA LEU A 181 -7.16 -6.22 -15.89
C LEU A 181 -8.47 -6.82 -16.42
N ARG A 182 -9.17 -7.58 -15.58
CA ARG A 182 -10.50 -8.13 -15.94
C ARG A 182 -11.47 -7.02 -16.29
N TRP A 183 -11.52 -5.95 -15.49
CA TRP A 183 -12.37 -4.80 -15.74
C TRP A 183 -11.97 -4.06 -17.04
N TYR A 184 -10.68 -3.84 -17.30
CA TYR A 184 -10.22 -3.23 -18.55
C TYR A 184 -10.66 -4.03 -19.78
N LEU A 185 -10.56 -5.35 -19.71
CA LEU A 185 -11.01 -6.25 -20.77
C LEU A 185 -12.53 -6.24 -20.94
N ASP A 186 -13.29 -6.12 -19.85
CA ASP A 186 -14.75 -5.96 -19.89
C ASP A 186 -15.12 -4.69 -20.67
N VAL A 187 -14.60 -3.53 -20.24
CA VAL A 187 -14.87 -2.24 -20.86
C VAL A 187 -14.40 -2.16 -22.32
N ALA A 188 -13.36 -2.93 -22.67
CA ALA A 188 -12.89 -3.08 -24.04
C ALA A 188 -13.71 -4.07 -24.89
N ASN A 189 -14.81 -4.62 -24.36
CA ASN A 189 -15.65 -5.65 -24.99
C ASN A 189 -14.87 -6.94 -25.34
N LYS A 190 -13.94 -7.36 -24.47
CA LYS A 190 -13.06 -8.53 -24.67
C LYS A 190 -13.38 -9.71 -23.74
N LYS A 191 -14.61 -9.83 -23.23
CA LYS A 191 -15.03 -10.94 -22.33
C LYS A 191 -14.81 -12.34 -22.91
N THR A 192 -14.94 -12.49 -24.23
CA THR A 192 -14.78 -13.78 -24.92
C THR A 192 -13.32 -14.13 -25.24
N SER A 193 -12.37 -13.25 -24.90
CA SER A 193 -10.96 -13.50 -25.18
C SER A 193 -10.34 -14.54 -24.25
N ALA A 194 -9.36 -15.29 -24.75
CA ALA A 194 -8.57 -16.21 -23.94
C ALA A 194 -7.89 -15.49 -22.75
N LEU A 195 -7.43 -14.25 -22.95
CA LEU A 195 -6.83 -13.45 -21.88
C LEU A 195 -7.81 -13.17 -20.73
N TYR A 196 -9.09 -12.85 -21.03
CA TYR A 196 -10.10 -12.63 -19.99
C TYR A 196 -10.39 -13.90 -19.18
N MET A 197 -10.39 -15.05 -19.86
CA MET A 197 -10.59 -16.36 -19.22
C MET A 197 -9.39 -16.75 -18.36
N LEU A 198 -8.17 -16.69 -18.91
CA LEU A 198 -6.93 -17.02 -18.19
C LEU A 198 -6.71 -16.09 -17.00
N ASN A 199 -7.01 -14.79 -17.14
CA ASN A 199 -6.98 -13.86 -16.01
C ASN A 199 -7.98 -14.26 -14.91
N GLY A 200 -9.21 -14.66 -15.28
CA GLY A 200 -10.19 -15.15 -14.31
C GLY A 200 -9.72 -16.41 -13.57
N LEU A 201 -9.07 -17.34 -14.27
CA LEU A 201 -8.46 -18.52 -13.66
C LEU A 201 -7.32 -18.14 -12.71
N ALA A 202 -6.43 -17.24 -13.15
CA ALA A 202 -5.33 -16.74 -12.32
C ALA A 202 -5.83 -16.05 -11.05
N MET A 203 -6.89 -15.25 -11.14
CA MET A 203 -7.55 -14.65 -9.97
C MET A 203 -8.05 -15.71 -8.98
N PHE A 204 -8.72 -16.75 -9.48
CA PHE A 204 -9.27 -17.80 -8.63
C PHE A 204 -8.15 -18.59 -7.92
N VAL A 205 -7.09 -18.96 -8.65
CA VAL A 205 -5.93 -19.64 -8.07
C VAL A 205 -5.20 -18.75 -7.07
N GLY A 206 -4.98 -17.48 -7.42
CA GLY A 206 -4.35 -16.51 -6.52
C GLY A 206 -5.14 -16.35 -5.23
N TRP A 207 -6.46 -16.19 -5.31
CA TRP A 207 -7.34 -16.14 -4.14
C TRP A 207 -7.25 -17.41 -3.29
N LEU A 208 -7.26 -18.61 -3.90
CA LEU A 208 -7.11 -19.87 -3.17
C LEU A 208 -5.79 -19.94 -2.39
N VAL A 209 -4.68 -19.59 -3.04
CA VAL A 209 -3.35 -19.60 -2.40
C VAL A 209 -3.31 -18.61 -1.24
N MET A 210 -3.78 -17.38 -1.46
CA MET A 210 -3.79 -16.33 -0.43
C MET A 210 -4.72 -16.63 0.73
N SER A 211 -5.79 -17.43 0.53
CA SER A 211 -6.72 -17.81 1.59
C SER A 211 -6.17 -18.89 2.54
N ILE A 212 -5.07 -19.53 2.17
CA ILE A 212 -4.40 -20.57 2.98
C ILE A 212 -3.26 -19.98 3.82
N ILE A 213 -2.70 -18.84 3.39
CA ILE A 213 -1.64 -18.15 4.13
C ILE A 213 -2.27 -17.51 5.38
N PRO A 214 -1.81 -17.88 6.59
CA PRO A 214 -2.37 -17.40 7.87
C PRO A 214 -2.03 -15.94 8.19
#